data_AF-R4KEH4-F1
#
_entry.id   AF-R4KEH4-F1
#
_cell.length_a   1.000
_cell.length_b   1.000
_cell.length_c   1.000
_cell.angle_alpha   90.00
_cell.angle_beta   90.00
_cell.angle_gamma   90.00
#
_symmetry.space_group_name_H-M   'P 1'
#
loop_
_entity.id
_entity.type
_entity.pdbx_description
1 polymer ?
#
loop_
_entity_poly.entity_id
_entity_poly.type
_entity_poly.pdbx_seq_one_letter_code
_entity_poly.pdbx_strand_id
1 'polypeptide(L)'
;MINVLQRHWVTTVHFDSSTPDGATAAYHADFTGSAEHQQTAGQIQAQTVYCGTDCEVGTRLWVDPISFKIKEAIWENYSPPVAITDVPGMRGLEAYFNCGPAIKALADLGSFARALFAETIRGIIQAETFLFTERGFTSAAEYSKHWEKFYINSCRYFSNLEKVSKSWDEYVYYMRTGNLFNRFKAQSVYAVSGGGYHVVATFSDSFHELSVILDMDNNLVITGVLGTLLRAPDEICREATIFLQHLQGHDASNLGKKQVAALLGKGDGCVHIIDTVCDALMAVNMAAQRHAGAAAI
;
A
#
# COMPACT_ATOMS: atom_id res chain seq x y z
N MET A 1 -5.12 16.68 23.20
CA MET A 1 -4.29 15.80 22.35
C MET A 1 -3.54 16.66 21.36
N ILE A 2 -2.25 16.40 21.12
CA ILE A 2 -1.41 17.16 20.19
C ILE A 2 -0.96 16.21 19.09
N ASN A 3 -1.13 16.57 17.82
CA ASN A 3 -0.61 15.77 16.71
C ASN A 3 0.91 15.90 16.67
N VAL A 4 1.62 14.77 16.79
CA VAL A 4 3.09 14.71 16.89
C VAL A 4 3.74 13.99 15.72
N LEU A 5 2.96 13.29 14.89
CA LEU A 5 3.46 12.63 13.68
C LEU A 5 2.33 12.42 12.69
N GLN A 6 2.58 12.78 11.43
CA GLN A 6 1.72 12.46 10.30
C GLN A 6 2.51 11.74 9.21
N ARG A 7 1.84 10.79 8.56
CA ARG A 7 2.39 10.00 7.48
C ARG A 7 1.29 9.73 6.47
N HIS A 8 1.54 10.02 5.20
CA HIS A 8 0.59 9.86 4.11
C HIS A 8 1.26 9.18 2.93
N TRP A 9 0.54 8.25 2.30
CA TRP A 9 0.96 7.60 1.07
C TRP A 9 -0.15 7.67 0.05
N VAL A 10 0.22 7.96 -1.19
CA VAL A 10 -0.65 7.85 -2.35
C VAL A 10 0.03 6.96 -3.35
N THR A 11 -0.63 5.89 -3.77
CA THR A 11 -0.20 5.03 -4.88
C THR A 11 -1.19 5.14 -6.01
N THR A 12 -0.70 5.37 -7.22
CA THR A 12 -1.51 5.39 -8.44
C THR A 12 -0.88 4.46 -9.47
N VAL A 13 -1.72 3.83 -10.27
CA VAL A 13 -1.29 3.01 -11.41
C VAL A 13 -2.13 3.38 -12.61
N HIS A 14 -1.45 3.80 -13.65
CA HIS A 14 -2.03 4.18 -14.92
C HIS A 14 -1.55 3.24 -16.01
N PHE A 15 -2.38 3.06 -17.02
CA PHE A 15 -2.03 2.42 -18.26
C PHE A 15 -2.52 3.32 -19.39
N ASP A 16 -1.61 3.70 -20.27
CA ASP A 16 -1.95 4.48 -21.46
C ASP A 16 -2.08 3.50 -22.62
N SER A 17 -3.31 3.10 -22.93
CA SER A 17 -3.60 2.10 -23.95
C SER A 17 -3.54 2.65 -25.37
N SER A 18 -3.06 3.88 -25.61
CA SER A 18 -3.18 4.56 -26.89
C SER A 18 -2.74 3.70 -28.08
N THR A 19 -3.73 3.15 -28.78
CA THR A 19 -3.75 3.15 -30.23
C THR A 19 -3.78 4.61 -30.68
N PRO A 20 -2.89 5.04 -31.59
CA PRO A 20 -2.81 6.43 -31.99
C PRO A 20 -4.04 6.79 -32.84
N ASP A 21 -5.12 7.25 -32.21
CA ASP A 21 -6.19 7.96 -32.90
C ASP A 21 -6.94 8.90 -31.93
N GLY A 22 -6.68 10.19 -32.09
CA GLY A 22 -7.64 11.28 -31.89
C GLY A 22 -8.13 11.62 -30.47
N ALA A 23 -7.52 12.66 -29.88
CA ALA A 23 -8.08 13.60 -28.88
C ALA A 23 -8.52 13.00 -27.51
N THR A 24 -7.88 13.38 -26.41
CA THR A 24 -8.04 14.70 -25.82
C THR A 24 -6.81 15.10 -25.00
N ALA A 25 -6.25 16.26 -25.34
CA ALA A 25 -5.31 16.98 -24.50
C ALA A 25 -6.06 17.71 -23.38
N ALA A 26 -5.49 17.66 -22.17
CA ALA A 26 -5.36 18.76 -21.20
C ALA A 26 -5.56 18.27 -19.76
N TYR A 27 -4.46 17.81 -19.14
CA TYR A 27 -4.17 18.06 -17.72
C TYR A 27 -2.65 18.00 -17.53
N HIS A 28 -1.96 19.03 -18.03
CA HIS A 28 -0.61 19.36 -17.56
C HIS A 28 -0.74 20.61 -16.70
N ALA A 29 -0.60 20.44 -15.39
CA ALA A 29 -0.13 21.50 -14.54
C ALA A 29 1.39 21.49 -14.65
N ASP A 30 1.94 22.59 -15.14
CA ASP A 30 3.36 22.84 -15.28
C ASP A 30 4.08 22.71 -13.93
N PHE A 31 4.99 21.73 -13.85
CA PHE A 31 6.14 21.80 -12.96
C PHE A 31 7.38 21.71 -13.84
N THR A 32 7.89 22.87 -14.23
CA THR A 32 9.06 23.01 -15.09
C THR A 32 10.33 22.67 -14.31
N GLY A 33 11.05 21.64 -14.76
CA GLY A 33 12.42 21.38 -14.32
C GLY A 33 12.79 19.93 -13.98
N SER A 34 12.51 18.96 -14.84
CA SER A 34 13.27 17.70 -14.90
C SER A 34 13.09 17.06 -16.27
N ALA A 35 14.11 16.33 -16.73
CA ALA A 35 14.20 15.74 -18.07
C ALA A 35 12.88 15.08 -18.50
N GLU A 36 12.35 15.47 -19.66
CA GLU A 36 11.16 14.91 -20.29
C GLU A 36 11.30 13.39 -20.42
N HIS A 37 10.82 12.64 -19.42
CA HIS A 37 10.59 11.21 -19.57
C HIS A 37 9.33 11.08 -20.41
N GLN A 38 9.56 10.88 -21.70
CA GLN A 38 8.51 10.80 -22.71
C GLN A 38 7.53 9.69 -22.32
N GLN A 39 6.26 10.05 -22.14
CA GLN A 39 5.20 9.10 -21.84
C GLN A 39 5.11 8.07 -22.98
N THR A 40 5.69 6.89 -22.78
CA THR A 40 5.64 5.83 -23.80
C THR A 40 4.29 5.14 -23.73
N ALA A 41 3.52 5.28 -24.81
CA ALA A 41 2.27 4.55 -25.02
C ALA A 41 2.46 3.04 -24.81
N GLY A 42 1.45 2.37 -24.26
CA GLY A 42 1.44 0.92 -24.04
C GLY A 42 2.25 0.43 -22.83
N GLN A 43 2.60 1.31 -21.87
CA GLN A 43 3.27 0.92 -20.63
C GLN A 43 2.41 1.20 -19.39
N ILE A 44 2.59 0.37 -18.37
CA ILE A 44 2.09 0.64 -17.03
C ILE A 44 2.98 1.70 -16.38
N GLN A 45 2.38 2.74 -15.84
CA GLN A 45 3.04 3.76 -15.05
C GLN A 45 2.51 3.70 -13.62
N ALA A 46 3.36 3.35 -12.69
CA ALA A 46 3.01 3.27 -11.28
C ALA A 46 3.83 4.24 -10.47
N GLN A 47 3.18 4.93 -9.53
CA GLN A 47 3.82 5.86 -8.62
C GLN A 47 3.36 5.59 -7.20
N THR A 48 4.28 5.72 -6.24
CA THR A 48 3.92 5.90 -4.83
C THR A 48 4.62 7.15 -4.30
N VAL A 49 3.85 8.08 -3.76
CA VAL A 49 4.37 9.26 -3.06
C VAL A 49 4.12 9.09 -1.56
N TYR A 50 5.16 9.33 -0.78
CA TYR A 50 5.11 9.47 0.67
C TYR A 50 5.29 10.93 1.06
N CYS A 51 4.41 11.44 1.90
CA CYS A 51 4.51 12.75 2.52
C CYS A 51 4.26 12.61 4.02
N GLY A 52 5.28 12.87 4.83
CA GLY A 52 5.19 12.76 6.28
C GLY A 52 5.95 13.85 7.01
N THR A 53 5.84 13.87 8.33
CA THR A 53 6.56 14.81 9.20
C THR A 53 8.08 14.58 9.23
N ASP A 54 8.58 13.51 8.61
CA ASP A 54 9.99 13.12 8.56
C ASP A 54 10.62 13.33 7.18
N CYS A 55 9.90 13.10 6.08
CA CYS A 55 10.37 13.39 4.73
C CYS A 55 9.23 13.42 3.71
N GLU A 56 9.56 13.87 2.50
CA GLU A 56 8.70 13.81 1.32
C GLU A 56 9.47 13.18 0.16
N VAL A 57 9.04 11.99 -0.28
CA VAL A 57 9.75 11.16 -1.26
C VAL A 57 8.76 10.38 -2.13
N GLY A 58 9.21 9.92 -3.30
CA GLY A 58 8.39 9.16 -4.23
C GLY A 58 9.17 8.08 -4.99
N THR A 59 8.45 7.10 -5.49
CA THR A 59 8.95 6.10 -6.43
C THR A 59 8.10 6.10 -7.68
N ARG A 60 8.73 5.98 -8.85
CA ARG A 60 8.03 5.83 -10.14
C ARG A 60 8.60 4.63 -10.89
N LEU A 61 7.70 3.83 -11.45
CA LEU A 61 8.03 2.63 -12.22
C LEU A 61 7.31 2.67 -13.57
N TRP A 62 8.04 2.34 -14.63
CA TRP A 62 7.50 2.05 -15.95
C TRP A 62 7.65 0.56 -16.21
N VAL A 63 6.54 -0.10 -16.51
CA VAL A 63 6.47 -1.56 -16.52
C VAL A 63 5.78 -2.06 -17.78
N ASP A 64 6.36 -3.12 -18.35
CA ASP A 64 5.78 -3.85 -19.48
C ASP A 64 4.48 -4.56 -19.05
N PRO A 65 3.34 -4.33 -19.73
CA PRO A 65 2.06 -4.86 -19.28
C PRO A 65 1.92 -6.38 -19.43
N ILE A 66 2.72 -7.01 -20.29
CA ILE A 66 2.65 -8.45 -20.57
C ILE A 66 3.53 -9.23 -19.60
N SER A 67 4.80 -8.84 -19.50
CA SER A 67 5.81 -9.55 -18.71
C SER A 67 5.97 -9.02 -17.28
N PHE A 68 5.36 -7.87 -16.98
CA PHE A 68 5.55 -7.12 -15.74
C PHE A 68 7.03 -6.78 -15.45
N LYS A 69 7.88 -6.76 -16.48
CA LYS A 69 9.28 -6.37 -16.36
C LYS A 69 9.39 -4.85 -16.25
N ILE A 70 10.09 -4.40 -15.22
CA ILE A 70 10.40 -2.99 -14.99
C ILE A 70 11.36 -2.52 -16.08
N LYS A 71 10.96 -1.50 -16.83
CA LYS A 71 11.76 -0.84 -17.87
C LYS A 71 12.55 0.32 -17.28
N GLU A 72 11.90 1.11 -16.42
CA GLU A 72 12.48 2.26 -15.77
C GLU A 72 12.02 2.35 -14.32
N ALA A 73 12.90 2.88 -13.47
CA ALA A 73 12.64 3.07 -12.05
C ALA A 73 13.37 4.31 -11.54
N ILE A 74 12.63 5.15 -10.83
CA ILE A 74 13.11 6.43 -10.32
C ILE A 74 12.77 6.54 -8.83
N TRP A 75 13.72 7.10 -8.08
CA TRP A 75 13.55 7.60 -6.72
C TRP A 75 13.53 9.13 -6.72
N GLU A 76 12.49 9.72 -6.16
CA GLU A 76 12.27 11.16 -6.09
C GLU A 76 12.36 11.60 -4.63
N ASN A 77 13.24 12.56 -4.32
CA ASN A 77 13.27 13.25 -3.04
C ASN A 77 12.74 14.68 -3.26
N TYR A 78 11.63 15.01 -2.62
CA TYR A 78 10.98 16.32 -2.76
C TYR A 78 11.36 17.29 -1.63
N SER A 79 11.94 16.78 -0.53
CA SER A 79 12.51 17.61 0.54
C SER A 79 13.92 18.12 0.14
N PRO A 80 14.33 19.35 0.51
CA PRO A 80 15.68 19.84 0.22
C PRO A 80 16.80 18.93 0.78
N PRO A 81 17.85 18.60 0.00
CA PRO A 81 18.01 18.94 -1.42
C PRO A 81 17.12 18.07 -2.31
N VAL A 82 16.29 18.73 -3.14
CA VAL A 82 15.43 18.05 -4.12
C VAL A 82 16.30 17.27 -5.10
N ALA A 83 15.98 16.00 -5.32
CA ALA A 83 16.76 15.13 -6.20
C ALA A 83 15.87 14.08 -6.87
N ILE A 84 16.17 13.80 -8.14
CA ILE A 84 15.57 12.70 -8.89
C ILE A 84 16.72 11.77 -9.26
N THR A 85 16.62 10.51 -8.86
CA THR A 85 17.70 9.53 -8.99
C THR A 85 17.19 8.30 -9.72
N ASP A 86 17.85 7.97 -10.83
CA ASP A 86 17.65 6.70 -11.53
C ASP A 86 18.01 5.53 -10.60
N VAL A 87 17.25 4.44 -10.68
CA VAL A 87 17.53 3.21 -9.95
C VAL A 87 17.73 2.05 -10.94
N PRO A 88 18.89 1.98 -11.64
CA PRO A 88 19.10 1.00 -12.72
C PRO A 88 18.97 -0.45 -12.27
N GLY A 89 19.29 -0.75 -11.01
CA GLY A 89 19.18 -2.10 -10.44
C GLY A 89 17.77 -2.67 -10.41
N MET A 90 16.73 -1.83 -10.58
CA MET A 90 15.34 -2.29 -10.70
C MET A 90 14.99 -2.75 -12.12
N ARG A 91 15.73 -2.33 -13.16
CA ARG A 91 15.41 -2.66 -14.56
C ARG A 91 15.54 -4.17 -14.79
N GLY A 92 14.55 -4.76 -15.46
CA GLY A 92 14.46 -6.20 -15.73
C GLY A 92 13.94 -7.05 -14.57
N LEU A 93 13.75 -6.47 -13.38
CA LEU A 93 13.02 -7.14 -12.30
C LEU A 93 11.54 -7.25 -12.68
N GLU A 94 10.90 -8.33 -12.24
CA GLU A 94 9.46 -8.51 -12.40
C GLU A 94 8.74 -7.82 -11.24
N ALA A 95 7.83 -6.90 -11.56
CA ALA A 95 6.99 -6.18 -10.61
C ALA A 95 5.85 -7.08 -10.09
N TYR A 96 6.19 -8.16 -9.40
CA TYR A 96 5.25 -9.17 -8.91
C TYR A 96 5.64 -9.75 -7.55
N PHE A 97 4.92 -10.75 -7.01
CA PHE A 97 5.04 -11.23 -5.61
C PHE A 97 6.47 -11.56 -5.14
N ASN A 98 7.31 -12.06 -6.04
CA ASN A 98 8.67 -12.50 -5.72
C ASN A 98 9.74 -11.41 -5.90
N CYS A 99 9.35 -10.15 -6.08
CA CYS A 99 10.29 -9.03 -6.20
C CYS A 99 11.09 -8.75 -4.91
N GLY A 100 10.60 -9.19 -3.74
CA GLY A 100 11.17 -8.85 -2.44
C GLY A 100 12.66 -9.17 -2.28
N PRO A 101 13.12 -10.42 -2.52
CA PRO A 101 14.55 -10.76 -2.49
C PRO A 101 15.38 -9.93 -3.47
N ALA A 102 14.88 -9.68 -4.68
CA ALA A 102 15.59 -8.90 -5.70
C ALA A 102 15.76 -7.44 -5.28
N ILE A 103 14.71 -6.80 -4.75
CA ILE A 103 14.78 -5.42 -4.21
C ILE A 103 15.75 -5.35 -3.01
N LYS A 104 15.76 -6.38 -2.15
CA LYS A 104 16.69 -6.45 -1.02
C LYS A 104 18.14 -6.58 -1.44
N ALA A 105 18.42 -7.19 -2.60
CA ALA A 105 19.77 -7.33 -3.13
C ALA A 105 20.36 -6.00 -3.63
N LEU A 106 19.52 -4.96 -3.80
CA LEU A 106 19.96 -3.62 -4.18
C LEU A 106 20.55 -2.91 -2.96
N ALA A 107 21.84 -3.15 -2.70
CA ALA A 107 22.56 -2.72 -1.50
C ALA A 107 22.43 -1.21 -1.23
N ASP A 108 22.48 -0.40 -2.29
CA ASP A 108 22.47 1.07 -2.21
C ASP A 108 21.10 1.66 -1.84
N LEU A 109 20.02 0.89 -1.96
CA LEU A 109 18.69 1.34 -1.56
C LEU A 109 18.50 1.17 -0.04
N GLY A 110 18.21 2.28 0.65
CA GLY A 110 17.81 2.26 2.05
C GLY A 110 16.53 1.45 2.29
N SER A 111 16.32 0.98 3.52
CA SER A 111 15.15 0.15 3.90
C SER A 111 13.82 0.81 3.57
N PHE A 112 13.71 2.13 3.77
CA PHE A 112 12.51 2.89 3.46
C PHE A 112 12.24 2.98 1.95
N ALA A 113 13.26 3.27 1.15
CA ALA A 113 13.13 3.29 -0.31
C ALA A 113 12.70 1.92 -0.86
N ARG A 114 13.28 0.83 -0.34
CA ARG A 114 12.86 -0.54 -0.67
C ARG A 114 11.39 -0.80 -0.33
N ALA A 115 10.92 -0.31 0.82
CA ALA A 115 9.51 -0.43 1.22
C ALA A 115 8.58 0.36 0.29
N LEU A 116 8.99 1.55 -0.16
CA LEU A 116 8.20 2.37 -1.07
C LEU A 116 8.08 1.74 -2.47
N PHE A 117 9.18 1.22 -3.02
CA PHE A 117 9.13 0.45 -4.27
C PHE A 117 8.25 -0.80 -4.15
N ALA A 118 8.33 -1.52 -3.02
CA ALA A 118 7.45 -2.66 -2.78
C ALA A 118 5.97 -2.24 -2.72
N GLU A 119 5.66 -1.04 -2.22
CA GLU A 119 4.30 -0.50 -2.24
C GLU A 119 3.84 -0.15 -3.65
N THR A 120 4.70 0.47 -4.47
CA THR A 120 4.39 0.73 -5.89
C THR A 120 4.11 -0.56 -6.65
N ILE A 121 4.92 -1.60 -6.42
CA ILE A 121 4.70 -2.93 -7.03
C ILE A 121 3.40 -3.58 -6.56
N ARG A 122 3.04 -3.43 -5.27
CA ARG A 122 1.71 -3.88 -4.80
C ARG A 122 0.57 -3.19 -5.54
N GLY A 123 0.74 -1.91 -5.90
CA GLY A 123 -0.21 -1.21 -6.76
C GLY A 123 -0.33 -1.87 -8.13
N ILE A 124 0.80 -2.20 -8.78
CA ILE A 124 0.83 -2.87 -10.10
C ILE A 124 0.12 -4.23 -10.04
N ILE A 125 0.40 -5.03 -9.00
CA ILE A 125 -0.26 -6.32 -8.77
C ILE A 125 -1.78 -6.16 -8.68
N GLN A 126 -2.27 -5.10 -8.02
CA GLN A 126 -3.72 -4.85 -7.92
C GLN A 126 -4.32 -4.38 -9.24
N ALA A 127 -3.58 -3.57 -10.00
CA ALA A 127 -3.97 -3.09 -11.32
C ALA A 127 -4.08 -4.22 -12.37
N GLU A 128 -3.44 -5.37 -12.13
CA GLU A 128 -3.54 -6.56 -12.98
C GLU A 128 -4.99 -6.99 -13.25
N THR A 129 -5.89 -6.72 -12.31
CA THR A 129 -7.33 -6.97 -12.47
C THR A 129 -7.91 -6.36 -13.74
N PHE A 130 -7.36 -5.25 -14.22
CA PHE A 130 -7.80 -4.57 -15.45
C PHE A 130 -6.92 -4.85 -16.67
N LEU A 131 -5.86 -5.65 -16.49
CA LEU A 131 -4.89 -6.04 -17.52
C LEU A 131 -4.89 -7.56 -17.74
N PHE A 132 -5.98 -8.24 -17.40
CA PHE A 132 -6.04 -9.70 -17.46
C PHE A 132 -5.81 -10.22 -18.89
N THR A 133 -6.22 -9.46 -19.92
CA THR A 133 -5.99 -9.79 -21.33
C THR A 133 -4.51 -9.77 -21.69
N GLU A 134 -3.79 -8.72 -21.29
CA GLU A 134 -2.36 -8.55 -21.48
C GLU A 134 -1.57 -9.64 -20.74
N ARG A 135 -2.14 -10.15 -19.65
CA ARG A 135 -1.62 -11.26 -18.85
C ARG A 135 -2.03 -12.65 -19.36
N GLY A 136 -2.71 -12.72 -20.50
CA GLY A 136 -2.99 -13.96 -21.22
C GLY A 136 -4.29 -14.66 -20.80
N PHE A 137 -5.14 -14.02 -20.00
CA PHE A 137 -6.47 -14.54 -19.66
C PHE A 137 -7.48 -14.13 -20.73
N THR A 138 -8.40 -15.03 -21.07
CA THR A 138 -9.42 -14.78 -22.09
C THR A 138 -10.62 -13.98 -21.57
N SER A 139 -10.80 -13.93 -20.25
CA SER A 139 -11.92 -13.22 -19.61
C SER A 139 -11.63 -12.89 -18.13
N ALA A 140 -12.35 -11.90 -17.59
CA ALA A 140 -12.31 -11.56 -16.17
C ALA A 140 -12.71 -12.75 -15.27
N ALA A 141 -13.64 -13.59 -15.69
CA ALA A 141 -14.05 -14.78 -14.96
C ALA A 141 -12.94 -15.85 -14.91
N GLU A 142 -12.16 -16.01 -15.97
CA GLU A 142 -11.00 -16.90 -15.97
C GLU A 142 -9.90 -16.38 -15.02
N TYR A 143 -9.63 -15.08 -15.07
CA TYR A 143 -8.72 -14.40 -14.15
C TYR A 143 -9.16 -14.56 -12.70
N SER A 144 -10.43 -14.30 -12.39
CA SER A 144 -11.03 -14.47 -11.07
C SER A 144 -10.79 -15.88 -10.50
N LYS A 145 -11.09 -16.93 -11.30
CA LYS A 145 -10.83 -18.34 -10.93
C LYS A 145 -9.35 -18.66 -10.73
N HIS A 146 -8.46 -18.04 -11.49
CA HIS A 146 -7.02 -18.18 -11.27
C HIS A 146 -6.64 -17.62 -9.89
N TRP A 147 -7.12 -16.42 -9.56
CA TRP A 147 -6.83 -15.75 -8.30
C TRP A 147 -7.41 -16.47 -7.08
N GLU A 148 -8.62 -17.02 -7.18
CA GLU A 148 -9.20 -17.88 -6.14
C GLU A 148 -8.27 -19.04 -5.73
N LYS A 149 -7.59 -19.65 -6.70
CA LYS A 149 -6.62 -20.72 -6.46
C LYS A 149 -5.29 -20.19 -5.94
N PHE A 150 -4.79 -19.11 -6.55
CA PHE A 150 -3.48 -18.55 -6.21
C PHE A 150 -3.45 -17.97 -4.79
N TYR A 151 -4.57 -17.40 -4.35
CA TYR A 151 -4.70 -16.72 -3.06
C TYR A 151 -5.42 -17.52 -1.98
N ILE A 152 -5.65 -18.80 -2.19
CA ILE A 152 -6.32 -19.62 -1.17
C ILE A 152 -5.66 -19.47 0.21
N ASN A 153 -6.46 -19.26 1.24
CA ASN A 153 -6.02 -19.07 2.64
C ASN A 153 -5.17 -17.80 2.89
N SER A 154 -5.16 -16.83 1.98
CA SER A 154 -4.34 -15.61 2.12
C SER A 154 -5.00 -14.49 2.92
N CYS A 155 -6.33 -14.43 2.93
CA CYS A 155 -7.13 -13.44 3.64
C CYS A 155 -8.56 -13.95 3.83
N ARG A 156 -9.34 -13.24 4.66
CA ARG A 156 -10.72 -13.58 5.01
C ARG A 156 -11.57 -14.03 3.82
N TYR A 157 -11.50 -13.30 2.70
CA TYR A 157 -12.22 -13.62 1.47
C TYR A 157 -11.78 -14.97 0.88
N PHE A 158 -10.48 -15.10 0.57
CA PHE A 158 -9.94 -16.30 -0.09
C PHE A 158 -9.80 -17.52 0.83
N SER A 159 -10.04 -17.36 2.13
CA SER A 159 -10.13 -18.46 3.11
C SER A 159 -11.56 -18.98 3.28
N ASN A 160 -12.57 -18.31 2.70
CA ASN A 160 -13.98 -18.64 2.86
C ASN A 160 -14.74 -18.54 1.54
N LEU A 161 -14.14 -18.99 0.43
CA LEU A 161 -14.73 -18.93 -0.91
C LEU A 161 -16.07 -19.67 -1.03
N GLU A 162 -16.39 -20.58 -0.11
CA GLU A 162 -17.67 -21.27 -0.02
C GLU A 162 -18.79 -20.41 0.59
N LYS A 163 -18.45 -19.28 1.21
CA LYS A 163 -19.38 -18.36 1.90
C LYS A 163 -19.47 -16.98 1.25
N VAL A 164 -18.59 -16.65 0.32
CA VAL A 164 -18.65 -15.36 -0.39
C VAL A 164 -19.94 -15.28 -1.20
N SER A 165 -20.56 -14.11 -1.21
CA SER A 165 -21.82 -13.86 -1.92
C SER A 165 -21.63 -13.45 -3.38
N LYS A 166 -20.42 -12.98 -3.73
CA LYS A 166 -20.04 -12.53 -5.07
C LYS A 166 -18.61 -12.97 -5.38
N SER A 167 -18.35 -13.32 -6.63
CA SER A 167 -16.97 -13.54 -7.12
C SER A 167 -16.24 -12.20 -7.34
N TRP A 168 -14.92 -12.27 -7.55
CA TRP A 168 -14.12 -11.06 -7.76
C TRP A 168 -14.51 -10.29 -9.03
N ASP A 169 -14.79 -11.00 -10.12
CA ASP A 169 -15.23 -10.42 -11.39
C ASP A 169 -16.63 -9.80 -11.31
N GLU A 170 -17.52 -10.32 -10.45
CA GLU A 170 -18.82 -9.69 -10.16
C GLU A 170 -18.65 -8.41 -9.32
N TYR A 171 -17.65 -8.38 -8.43
CA TYR A 171 -17.34 -7.20 -7.63
C TYR A 171 -16.74 -6.06 -8.47
N VAL A 172 -15.77 -6.40 -9.34
CA VAL A 172 -15.09 -5.47 -10.25
C VAL A 172 -15.77 -5.49 -11.63
N TYR A 173 -17.11 -5.46 -11.66
CA TYR A 173 -17.94 -5.64 -12.87
C TYR A 173 -17.71 -4.64 -14.01
N TYR A 174 -16.86 -3.64 -13.82
CA TYR A 174 -16.58 -2.55 -14.76
C TYR A 174 -15.11 -2.55 -15.16
N MET A 175 -14.81 -2.08 -16.36
CA MET A 175 -13.43 -1.95 -16.85
C MET A 175 -12.85 -0.57 -16.56
N ARG A 176 -11.53 -0.54 -16.30
CA ARG A 176 -10.73 0.69 -16.25
C ARG A 176 -9.68 0.61 -17.35
N THR A 177 -9.47 1.69 -18.09
CA THR A 177 -8.53 1.73 -19.24
C THR A 177 -7.43 2.76 -19.10
N GLY A 178 -7.56 3.71 -18.17
CA GLY A 178 -6.59 4.78 -17.92
C GLY A 178 -6.00 4.67 -16.52
N ASN A 179 -6.71 5.17 -15.51
CA ASN A 179 -6.35 4.94 -14.11
C ASN A 179 -6.86 3.56 -13.68
N LEU A 180 -5.93 2.63 -13.48
CA LEU A 180 -6.25 1.24 -13.14
C LEU A 180 -6.42 1.06 -11.63
N PHE A 181 -5.57 1.68 -10.82
CA PHE A 181 -5.58 1.49 -9.38
C PHE A 181 -5.15 2.73 -8.62
N ASN A 182 -5.82 2.98 -7.50
CA ASN A 182 -5.42 3.99 -6.52
C ASN A 182 -5.46 3.39 -5.13
N ARG A 183 -4.54 3.84 -4.28
CA ARG A 183 -4.48 3.55 -2.84
C ARG A 183 -3.99 4.76 -2.07
N PHE A 184 -4.61 4.96 -0.93
CA PHE A 184 -4.32 6.00 0.03
C PHE A 184 -4.12 5.35 1.39
N LYS A 185 -3.05 5.72 2.07
CA LYS A 185 -2.79 5.31 3.45
C LYS A 185 -2.48 6.54 4.26
N ALA A 186 -2.94 6.59 5.50
CA ALA A 186 -2.54 7.63 6.42
C ALA A 186 -2.40 7.11 7.84
N GLN A 187 -1.44 7.66 8.58
CA GLN A 187 -1.36 7.51 10.03
C GLN A 187 -1.17 8.89 10.65
N SER A 188 -1.99 9.20 11.65
CA SER A 188 -1.83 10.36 12.52
C SER A 188 -1.65 9.89 13.95
N VAL A 189 -0.56 10.32 14.59
CA VAL A 189 -0.23 9.99 15.97
C VAL A 189 -0.40 11.22 16.83
N TYR A 190 -1.17 11.09 17.90
CA TYR A 190 -1.44 12.15 18.85
C TYR A 190 -0.86 11.79 20.22
N ALA A 191 -0.11 12.70 20.80
CA ALA A 191 0.26 12.61 22.22
C ALA A 191 -0.96 12.99 23.08
N VAL A 192 -1.24 12.17 24.09
CA VAL A 192 -2.36 12.36 25.01
C VAL A 192 -1.90 13.14 26.25
N SER A 193 -2.75 14.03 26.77
CA SER A 193 -2.43 14.79 27.98
C SER A 193 -2.43 13.85 29.19
N GLY A 194 -1.37 13.90 30.01
CA GLY A 194 -1.12 12.87 31.03
C GLY A 194 -0.31 11.67 30.51
N GLY A 195 0.02 11.69 29.22
CA GLY A 195 0.92 10.75 28.56
C GLY A 195 0.19 9.66 27.77
N GLY A 196 0.96 8.82 27.07
CA GLY A 196 0.47 7.84 26.10
C GLY A 196 0.19 8.42 24.72
N TYR A 197 -0.40 7.60 23.86
CA TYR A 197 -0.62 7.91 22.45
C TYR A 197 -1.99 7.46 21.96
N HIS A 198 -2.56 8.24 21.05
CA HIS A 198 -3.74 7.90 20.26
C HIS A 198 -3.33 7.89 18.79
N VAL A 199 -3.55 6.78 18.10
CA VAL A 199 -3.17 6.59 16.69
C VAL A 199 -4.42 6.38 15.85
N VAL A 200 -4.59 7.18 14.81
CA VAL A 200 -5.62 6.99 13.79
C VAL A 200 -4.92 6.55 12.50
N ALA A 201 -5.25 5.35 12.04
CA ALA A 201 -4.73 4.78 10.80
C ALA A 201 -5.87 4.51 9.82
N THR A 202 -5.68 4.94 8.57
CA THR A 202 -6.66 4.72 7.50
C THR A 202 -6.00 4.09 6.29
N PHE A 203 -6.79 3.28 5.59
CA PHE A 203 -6.42 2.67 4.32
C PHE A 203 -7.65 2.73 3.41
N SER A 204 -7.46 3.26 2.21
CA SER A 204 -8.50 3.29 1.18
C SER A 204 -7.86 3.00 -0.15
N ASP A 205 -8.21 1.89 -0.78
CA ASP A 205 -7.85 1.61 -2.15
C ASP A 205 -9.09 1.45 -3.03
N SER A 206 -8.87 1.08 -4.28
CA SER A 206 -9.96 0.92 -5.26
C SER A 206 -11.02 -0.11 -4.85
N PHE A 207 -10.72 -1.00 -3.90
CA PHE A 207 -11.56 -2.14 -3.54
C PHE A 207 -11.88 -2.20 -2.04
N HIS A 208 -11.06 -1.58 -1.20
CA HIS A 208 -11.20 -1.62 0.25
C HIS A 208 -11.15 -0.21 0.83
N GLU A 209 -11.86 -0.02 1.94
CA GLU A 209 -11.74 1.18 2.76
C GLU A 209 -11.91 0.75 4.21
N LEU A 210 -10.96 1.14 5.06
CA LEU A 210 -10.95 0.77 6.47
C LEU A 210 -10.26 1.83 7.32
N SER A 211 -10.56 1.80 8.60
CA SER A 211 -9.87 2.58 9.62
C SER A 211 -9.60 1.73 10.85
N VAL A 212 -8.50 2.03 11.53
CA VAL A 212 -8.11 1.45 12.81
C VAL A 212 -7.67 2.58 13.72
N ILE A 213 -8.13 2.54 14.96
CA ILE A 213 -7.73 3.43 16.04
C ILE A 213 -7.08 2.58 17.12
N LEU A 214 -5.93 3.04 17.61
CA LEU A 214 -5.21 2.42 18.73
C LEU A 214 -4.97 3.46 19.82
N ASP A 215 -5.33 3.12 21.05
CA ASP A 215 -4.96 3.87 22.25
C ASP A 215 -3.86 3.13 23.00
N MET A 216 -2.89 3.87 23.51
CA MET A 216 -1.74 3.32 24.22
C MET A 216 -1.40 4.15 25.46
N ASP A 217 -0.91 3.48 26.50
CA ASP A 217 -0.40 4.14 27.69
C ASP A 217 1.05 4.66 27.52
N ASN A 218 1.63 5.15 28.62
CA ASN A 218 3.01 5.66 28.66
C ASN A 218 4.08 4.63 28.33
N ASN A 219 3.78 3.34 28.49
CA ASN A 219 4.69 2.24 28.21
C ASN A 219 4.44 1.62 26.84
N LEU A 220 3.66 2.29 25.99
CA LEU A 220 3.24 1.80 24.66
C LEU A 220 2.44 0.49 24.71
N VAL A 221 1.82 0.18 25.86
CA VAL A 221 0.87 -0.94 25.95
C VAL A 221 -0.45 -0.50 25.34
N ILE A 222 -0.97 -1.31 24.41
CA ILE A 222 -2.25 -1.05 23.75
C ILE A 222 -3.39 -1.21 24.76
N THR A 223 -4.09 -0.12 25.06
CA THR A 223 -5.20 -0.09 26.01
C THR A 223 -6.56 -0.09 25.32
N GLY A 224 -6.63 0.45 24.09
CA GLY A 224 -7.85 0.57 23.30
C GLY A 224 -7.62 0.20 21.84
N VAL A 225 -8.60 -0.45 21.24
CA VAL A 225 -8.62 -0.74 19.81
C VAL A 225 -10.03 -0.61 19.26
N LEU A 226 -10.15 0.10 18.15
CA LEU A 226 -11.36 0.15 17.35
C LEU A 226 -10.96 0.01 15.89
N GLY A 227 -11.78 -0.66 15.09
CA GLY A 227 -11.57 -0.64 13.65
C GLY A 227 -12.79 -1.11 12.91
N THR A 228 -12.86 -0.72 11.64
CA THR A 228 -13.99 -1.03 10.77
C THR A 228 -13.52 -1.16 9.33
N LEU A 229 -14.17 -2.02 8.56
CA LEU A 229 -14.15 -1.95 7.11
C LEU A 229 -15.39 -1.18 6.68
N LEU A 230 -15.19 -0.10 5.94
CA LEU A 230 -16.25 0.71 5.33
C LEU A 230 -16.61 0.16 3.94
N ARG A 231 -15.59 -0.19 3.14
CA ARG A 231 -15.74 -0.85 1.84
C ARG A 231 -14.90 -2.12 1.80
N ALA A 232 -15.47 -3.19 1.26
CA ALA A 232 -14.79 -4.45 1.03
C ALA A 232 -15.45 -5.18 -0.17
N PRO A 233 -14.77 -6.19 -0.76
CA PRO A 233 -15.33 -7.02 -1.82
C PRO A 233 -16.59 -7.79 -1.42
N ASP A 234 -16.67 -8.23 -0.16
CA ASP A 234 -17.77 -9.04 0.36
C ASP A 234 -17.96 -8.78 1.86
N GLU A 235 -19.16 -9.04 2.39
CA GLU A 235 -19.48 -8.85 3.80
C GLU A 235 -18.68 -9.76 4.73
N ILE A 236 -18.26 -10.95 4.25
CA ILE A 236 -17.42 -11.85 5.05
C ILE A 236 -16.10 -11.19 5.48
N CYS A 237 -15.59 -10.24 4.70
CA CYS A 237 -14.37 -9.49 5.02
C CYS A 237 -14.53 -8.67 6.31
N ARG A 238 -15.75 -8.19 6.61
CA ARG A 238 -16.01 -7.34 7.79
C ARG A 238 -15.91 -8.13 9.09
N GLU A 239 -16.18 -9.43 9.05
CA GLU A 239 -16.07 -10.32 10.20
C GLU A 239 -14.65 -10.35 10.77
N ALA A 240 -13.63 -10.08 9.95
CA ALA A 240 -12.24 -10.05 10.39
C ALA A 240 -11.94 -8.95 11.43
N THR A 241 -12.81 -7.95 11.58
CA THR A 241 -12.67 -6.91 12.61
C THR A 241 -12.73 -7.48 14.03
N ILE A 242 -13.35 -8.64 14.23
CA ILE A 242 -13.43 -9.29 15.55
C ILE A 242 -12.05 -9.58 16.15
N PHE A 243 -11.03 -9.81 15.32
CA PHE A 243 -9.69 -10.14 15.81
C PHE A 243 -8.94 -8.93 16.37
N LEU A 244 -9.40 -7.71 16.12
CA LEU A 244 -8.75 -6.48 16.61
C LEU A 244 -8.61 -6.45 18.13
N GLN A 245 -9.60 -6.95 18.85
CA GLN A 245 -9.61 -6.99 20.31
C GLN A 245 -8.42 -7.77 20.90
N HIS A 246 -7.82 -8.69 20.14
CA HIS A 246 -6.64 -9.44 20.57
C HIS A 246 -5.35 -8.61 20.61
N LEU A 247 -5.38 -7.35 20.15
CA LEU A 247 -4.24 -6.44 20.27
C LEU A 247 -4.12 -5.83 21.67
N GLN A 248 -5.22 -5.73 22.43
CA GLN A 248 -5.20 -5.08 23.75
C GLN A 248 -4.28 -5.84 24.73
N GLY A 249 -3.52 -5.08 25.52
CA GLY A 249 -2.55 -5.60 26.49
C GLY A 249 -1.18 -5.93 25.90
N HIS A 250 -1.00 -5.86 24.58
CA HIS A 250 0.30 -6.06 23.96
C HIS A 250 1.11 -4.76 23.88
N ASP A 251 2.43 -4.89 23.99
CA ASP A 251 3.40 -3.81 23.84
C ASP A 251 3.64 -3.50 22.36
N ALA A 252 3.27 -2.29 21.92
CA ALA A 252 3.41 -1.84 20.54
C ALA A 252 4.85 -1.75 20.04
N SER A 253 5.85 -1.64 20.93
CA SER A 253 7.27 -1.60 20.57
C SER A 253 7.86 -2.97 20.24
N ASN A 254 7.21 -4.04 20.71
CA ASN A 254 7.69 -5.42 20.63
C ASN A 254 6.84 -6.32 19.71
N LEU A 255 5.88 -5.75 18.98
CA LEU A 255 5.03 -6.49 18.04
C LEU A 255 5.59 -6.46 16.62
N GLY A 256 6.19 -7.57 16.19
CA GLY A 256 6.58 -7.79 14.80
C GLY A 256 5.40 -8.19 13.91
N LYS A 257 5.52 -7.99 12.59
CA LYS A 257 4.46 -8.29 11.60
C LYS A 257 3.87 -9.70 11.72
N LYS A 258 4.68 -10.73 12.01
CA LYS A 258 4.20 -12.11 12.19
C LYS A 258 3.32 -12.28 13.44
N GLN A 259 3.65 -11.58 14.53
CA GLN A 259 2.87 -11.61 15.76
C GLN A 259 1.56 -10.84 15.56
N VAL A 260 1.61 -9.65 14.94
CA VAL A 260 0.42 -8.89 14.56
C VAL A 260 -0.51 -9.74 13.70
N ALA A 261 0.02 -10.39 12.65
CA ALA A 261 -0.77 -11.29 11.82
C ALA A 261 -1.37 -12.45 12.63
N ALA A 262 -0.64 -13.02 13.59
CA ALA A 262 -1.14 -14.09 14.46
C ALA A 262 -2.32 -13.64 15.33
N LEU A 263 -2.23 -12.47 15.95
CA LEU A 263 -3.31 -11.89 16.77
C LEU A 263 -4.55 -11.57 15.93
N LEU A 264 -4.32 -11.11 14.70
CA LEU A 264 -5.36 -10.68 13.77
C LEU A 264 -5.89 -11.78 12.85
N GLY A 265 -5.68 -13.05 13.19
CA GLY A 265 -6.30 -14.19 12.50
C GLY A 265 -5.54 -14.75 11.29
N LYS A 266 -4.38 -14.22 10.93
CA LYS A 266 -3.55 -14.65 9.78
C LYS A 266 -4.38 -14.74 8.49
N GLY A 267 -4.44 -15.93 7.87
CA GLY A 267 -5.23 -16.19 6.67
C GLY A 267 -6.74 -16.04 6.89
N ASP A 268 -7.21 -16.24 8.12
CA ASP A 268 -8.62 -15.99 8.48
C ASP A 268 -8.89 -14.52 8.79
N GLY A 269 -7.84 -13.70 8.89
CA GLY A 269 -7.91 -12.26 9.08
C GLY A 269 -7.97 -11.47 7.77
N CYS A 270 -8.14 -10.15 7.89
CA CYS A 270 -8.00 -9.25 6.76
C CYS A 270 -6.54 -8.77 6.66
N VAL A 271 -5.86 -9.11 5.56
CA VAL A 271 -4.48 -8.68 5.32
C VAL A 271 -4.34 -7.15 5.31
N HIS A 272 -5.37 -6.42 4.87
CA HIS A 272 -5.38 -4.96 4.87
C HIS A 272 -5.48 -4.38 6.29
N ILE A 273 -6.24 -5.01 7.20
CA ILE A 273 -6.22 -4.63 8.62
C ILE A 273 -4.83 -4.91 9.20
N ILE A 274 -4.27 -6.10 8.95
CA ILE A 274 -2.94 -6.51 9.46
C ILE A 274 -1.87 -5.50 9.05
N ASP A 275 -1.81 -5.15 7.77
CA ASP A 275 -0.83 -4.19 7.24
C ASP A 275 -1.07 -2.78 7.83
N THR A 276 -2.33 -2.34 7.95
CA THR A 276 -2.67 -1.02 8.53
C THR A 276 -2.30 -0.92 10.01
N VAL A 277 -2.51 -1.99 10.79
CA VAL A 277 -2.07 -2.06 12.18
C VAL A 277 -0.55 -2.01 12.25
N CYS A 278 0.17 -2.76 11.41
CA CYS A 278 1.64 -2.70 11.38
C CYS A 278 2.15 -1.28 11.10
N ASP A 279 1.51 -0.56 10.18
CA ASP A 279 1.86 0.82 9.87
C ASP A 279 1.58 1.79 11.03
N ALA A 280 0.46 1.59 11.73
CA ALA A 280 0.10 2.34 12.95
C ALA A 280 1.12 2.13 14.07
N LEU A 281 1.51 0.88 14.33
CA LEU A 281 2.53 0.54 15.33
C LEU A 281 3.89 1.13 14.96
N MET A 282 4.28 1.07 13.69
CA MET A 282 5.50 1.73 13.21
C MET A 282 5.44 3.25 13.45
N ALA A 283 4.31 3.89 13.14
CA ALA A 283 4.15 5.33 13.31
C ALA A 283 4.28 5.76 14.79
N VAL A 284 3.63 5.06 15.72
CA VAL A 284 3.74 5.43 17.15
C VAL A 284 5.15 5.21 17.71
N ASN A 285 5.85 4.16 17.27
CA ASN A 285 7.22 3.91 17.67
C ASN A 285 8.16 5.03 17.18
N MET A 286 7.98 5.51 15.94
CA MET A 286 8.71 6.68 15.43
C MET A 286 8.42 7.93 16.26
N ALA A 287 7.15 8.18 16.61
CA ALA A 287 6.78 9.33 17.44
C ALA A 287 7.41 9.25 18.84
N ALA A 288 7.38 8.08 19.48
CA ALA A 288 7.97 7.85 20.79
C ALA A 288 9.49 8.04 20.78
N GLN A 289 10.18 7.55 19.75
CA GLN A 289 11.63 7.75 19.58
C GLN A 289 12.00 9.23 19.41
N ARG A 290 11.22 9.99 18.63
CA ARG A 290 11.44 11.44 18.46
C ARG A 290 11.26 12.20 19.78
N HIS A 291 10.26 11.85 20.57
CA HIS A 291 10.02 12.47 21.86
C HIS A 291 11.16 12.15 22.85
N ALA A 292 11.60 10.90 22.92
CA ALA A 292 12.73 10.49 23.76
C ALA A 292 14.04 11.20 23.38
N GLY A 293 14.30 11.36 22.08
CA GLY A 293 15.48 12.08 21.57
C GLY A 293 15.44 13.59 21.87
N ALA A 294 14.26 14.21 21.81
CA ALA A 294 14.09 15.63 22.14
C ALA A 294 14.25 15.93 23.64
N ALA A 295 13.95 14.96 24.51
CA ALA A 295 14.13 15.09 25.96
C ALA A 295 15.58 14.86 26.44
N ALA A 296 16.46 14.36 25.57
CA ALA A 296 17.86 14.04 25.87
C ALA A 296 18.86 15.16 25.50
N ILE A 297 18.36 16.28 24.96
CA ILE A 297 19.12 17.49 24.57
C ILE A 297 18.78 18.61 25.56
#